data_AF-A0A3D3S9B6-F1
#
_entry.id   AF-A0A3D3S9B6-F1
#
_cell.length_a   1.000
_cell.length_b   1.000
_cell.length_c   1.000
_cell.angle_alpha   90.00
_cell.angle_beta   90.00
_cell.angle_gamma   90.00
#
_symmetry.space_group_name_H-M   'P 1'
#
loop_
_entity.id
_entity.type
_entity.pdbx_description
1 polymer ?
#
loop_
_entity_poly.entity_id
_entity_poly.type
_entity_poly.pdbx_seq_one_letter_code
_entity_poly.pdbx_strand_id
1 'polypeptide(L)' 'EQTEFTVVLKSGVPADKKISVIKAVRAITGLGLKEAKDLVEAGDKALKENVSKEEAEKVKATIVEAGGAVDVK' A
#
# COMPACT_ATOMS: atom_id res chain seq x y z
N GLU A 1 -11.08 -9.73 20.14
CA GLU A 1 -10.23 -9.86 18.92
C GLU A 1 -10.18 -8.53 18.21
N GLN A 2 -9.08 -8.21 17.52
CA GLN A 2 -8.99 -6.99 16.69
C GLN A 2 -9.69 -7.26 15.36
N THR A 3 -10.71 -6.45 15.05
CA THR A 3 -11.55 -6.61 13.86
C THR A 3 -11.26 -5.59 12.77
N GLU A 4 -10.48 -4.56 13.09
CA GLU A 4 -10.14 -3.45 12.21
C GLU A 4 -8.62 -3.36 12.09
N PHE A 5 -8.17 -3.27 10.84
CA PHE A 5 -6.76 -3.23 10.50
C PHE A 5 -6.43 -2.02 9.64
N THR A 6 -5.22 -1.52 9.80
CA THR A 6 -4.66 -0.45 8.97
C THR A 6 -3.46 -0.99 8.21
N VAL A 7 -3.50 -0.84 6.88
CA VAL A 7 -2.40 -1.25 6.00
C VAL A 7 -1.58 -0.04 5.63
N VAL A 8 -0.32 -0.02 6.06
CA VAL A 8 0.63 1.08 5.85
C VAL A 8 1.68 0.65 4.84
N LEU A 9 1.89 1.41 3.77
CA LEU A 9 2.99 1.17 2.84
C LEU A 9 4.32 1.49 3.54
N LYS A 10 5.27 0.55 3.57
CA LYS A 10 6.60 0.82 4.11
C LYS A 10 7.38 1.75 3.18
N SER A 11 8.17 2.63 3.78
CA SER A 11 9.16 3.42 3.05
C SER A 11 10.23 2.54 2.38
N GLY A 12 10.99 3.13 1.44
CA GLY A 12 12.12 2.45 0.80
C GLY A 12 11.75 1.51 -0.34
N VAL A 13 10.65 1.76 -1.07
CA VAL A 13 10.30 0.99 -2.26
C VAL A 13 11.45 1.02 -3.29
N PRO A 14 11.95 -0.15 -3.75
CA PRO A 14 13.06 -0.22 -4.71
C PRO A 14 12.77 0.59 -5.99
N ALA A 15 13.79 1.27 -6.52
CA ALA A 15 13.61 2.19 -7.66
C ALA A 15 13.05 1.49 -8.91
N ASP A 16 13.47 0.25 -9.17
CA ASP A 16 12.99 -0.60 -10.26
C ASP A 16 11.55 -1.10 -10.05
N LYS A 17 11.06 -1.08 -8.81
CA LYS A 17 9.69 -1.47 -8.42
C LYS A 17 8.76 -0.27 -8.19
N LYS A 18 9.26 0.97 -8.21
CA LYS A 18 8.43 2.16 -7.95
C LYS A 18 7.21 2.25 -8.86
N ILE A 19 7.37 2.00 -10.16
CA ILE A 19 6.26 2.12 -11.12
C ILE A 19 5.18 1.05 -10.86
N SER A 20 5.57 -0.20 -10.58
CA SER A 20 4.62 -1.28 -10.26
C SER A 20 3.88 -0.99 -8.95
N VAL A 21 4.59 -0.53 -7.92
CA VAL A 21 3.97 -0.16 -6.64
C VAL A 21 3.04 1.05 -6.78
N ILE A 22 3.41 2.08 -7.56
CA ILE A 22 2.51 3.22 -7.84
C ILE A 22 1.22 2.74 -8.52
N LYS A 23 1.30 1.82 -9.49
CA LYS A 23 0.10 1.25 -10.13
C LYS A 23 -0.78 0.50 -9.13
N ALA A 24 -0.19 -0.33 -8.28
CA ALA A 24 -0.91 -1.04 -7.22
C ALA A 24 -1.58 -0.08 -6.23
N VAL A 25 -0.84 0.92 -5.73
CA VAL A 25 -1.37 1.96 -4.83
C VAL A 25 -2.55 2.69 -5.46
N ARG A 26 -2.47 3.05 -6.74
CA ARG A 26 -3.60 3.68 -7.46
C ARG A 26 -4.82 2.77 -7.55
N ALA A 27 -4.61 1.48 -7.83
CA ALA A 27 -5.72 0.51 -7.90
C ALA A 27 -6.40 0.31 -6.53
N ILE A 28 -5.63 0.36 -5.44
CA ILE A 28 -6.14 0.17 -4.07
C ILE A 28 -6.86 1.43 -3.55
N THR A 29 -6.28 2.61 -3.81
CA THR A 29 -6.71 3.88 -3.17
C THR A 29 -7.56 4.76 -4.07
N GLY A 30 -7.53 4.56 -5.39
CA GLY A 30 -8.20 5.42 -6.37
C GLY A 30 -7.51 6.78 -6.58
N LEU A 31 -6.35 7.02 -5.96
CA LEU A 31 -5.61 8.27 -6.06
C LEU A 31 -5.14 8.58 -7.50
N GLY A 32 -4.99 9.88 -7.78
CA GLY A 32 -4.36 10.37 -9.00
C GLY A 32 -2.89 9.95 -9.10
N LEU A 33 -2.29 10.05 -10.30
CA LEU A 33 -0.90 9.66 -10.53
C LEU A 33 0.08 10.43 -9.64
N LYS A 34 -0.16 11.73 -9.44
CA LYS A 34 0.66 12.58 -8.59
C LYS A 34 0.58 12.15 -7.13
N GLU A 35 -0.62 11.99 -6.60
CA GLU A 35 -0.86 11.65 -5.19
C GLU A 35 -0.31 10.26 -4.84
N ALA A 36 -0.51 9.27 -5.73
CA ALA A 36 0.04 7.94 -5.53
C ALA A 36 1.58 7.92 -5.59
N LYS A 37 2.17 8.72 -6.48
CA LYS A 37 3.63 8.90 -6.51
C LYS A 37 4.13 9.52 -5.22
N ASP A 38 3.52 10.63 -4.78
CA ASP A 38 3.88 11.32 -3.54
C ASP A 38 3.73 10.39 -2.32
N LEU A 39 2.73 9.50 -2.31
CA LEU A 39 2.55 8.48 -1.27
C LEU A 39 3.68 7.45 -1.29
N VAL A 40 4.00 6.87 -2.45
CA VAL A 40 5.04 5.84 -2.59
C VAL A 40 6.44 6.40 -2.30
N GLU A 41 6.70 7.66 -2.65
CA GLU A 41 7.98 8.33 -2.37
C GLU A 41 8.13 8.71 -0.91
N ALA A 42 7.04 9.14 -0.25
CA ALA A 42 7.06 9.39 1.19
C ALA A 42 7.20 8.10 1.99
N GLY A 43 6.47 7.04 1.61
CA GLY A 43 6.34 5.83 2.43
C GLY A 43 5.65 6.10 3.76
N ASP A 44 5.55 5.06 4.58
CA ASP A 44 4.95 5.05 5.93
C ASP A 44 3.57 5.73 6.03
N LYS A 45 2.80 5.64 4.93
CA LYS A 45 1.44 6.18 4.79
C LYS A 45 0.43 5.05 4.65
N ALA A 46 -0.75 5.24 5.24
CA ALA A 46 -1.84 4.31 5.12
C ALA A 46 -2.34 4.20 3.67
N LEU A 47 -2.55 2.97 3.22
CA LEU A 47 -3.23 2.64 1.96
C LEU A 47 -4.72 2.38 2.20
N LYS A 48 -5.03 1.74 3.32
CA LYS A 48 -6.38 1.43 3.79
C LYS A 48 -6.40 1.47 5.31
N GLU A 49 -7.49 1.94 5.88
CA GLU A 49 -7.72 2.04 7.32
C GLU A 49 -9.08 1.42 7.63
N ASN A 50 -9.24 0.87 8.84
CA ASN A 50 -10.48 0.26 9.32
C ASN A 50 -11.02 -0.85 8.40
N VAL A 51 -10.11 -1.62 7.82
CA VAL A 51 -10.48 -2.73 6.93
C VAL A 51 -10.49 -4.06 7.67
N SER A 52 -11.23 -5.03 7.13
CA SER A 52 -11.22 -6.40 7.65
C SER A 52 -9.84 -7.05 7.46
N LYS A 53 -9.57 -8.11 8.22
CA LYS A 53 -8.35 -8.91 8.05
C LYS A 53 -8.17 -9.41 6.61
N GLU A 54 -9.26 -9.85 5.98
CA GLU A 54 -9.24 -10.35 4.61
C GLU A 54 -8.87 -9.26 3.59
N GLU A 55 -9.41 -8.05 3.74
CA GLU A 55 -9.05 -6.93 2.88
C GLU A 55 -7.61 -6.50 3.13
N ALA A 56 -7.16 -6.46 4.40
CA ALA A 56 -5.78 -6.16 4.74
C ALA A 56 -4.79 -7.14 4.10
N GLU A 57 -5.09 -8.44 4.12
CA GLU A 57 -4.28 -9.48 3.49
C GLU A 57 -4.26 -9.36 1.96
N LYS A 58 -5.40 -9.04 1.33
CA LYS A 58 -5.48 -8.78 -0.12
C LYS A 58 -4.63 -7.58 -0.53
N VAL A 59 -4.71 -6.48 0.20
CA VAL A 59 -3.91 -5.27 -0.04
C VAL A 59 -2.42 -5.58 0.13
N LYS A 60 -2.06 -6.30 1.20
CA LYS A 60 -0.70 -6.74 1.46
C LYS A 60 -0.15 -7.59 0.31
N ALA A 61 -0.89 -8.60 -0.15
CA ALA A 61 -0.48 -9.45 -1.26
C ALA A 61 -0.23 -8.64 -2.53
N THR A 62 -1.18 -7.76 -2.90
CA THR A 62 -1.08 -6.90 -4.09
C THR A 62 0.18 -6.03 -4.07
N ILE A 63 0.53 -5.45 -2.92
CA ILE A 63 1.73 -4.60 -2.80
C ILE A 63 3.01 -5.44 -2.83
N VAL A 64 3.03 -6.60 -2.18
CA VAL A 64 4.19 -7.50 -2.17
C VAL A 64 4.50 -8.04 -3.57
N GLU A 65 3.47 -8.45 -4.32
CA GLU A 65 3.62 -8.87 -5.73
C GLU A 65 4.15 -7.73 -6.62
N ALA A 66 3.77 -6.49 -6.32
CA ALA A 66 4.28 -5.31 -7.01
C ALA A 66 5.74 -4.94 -6.63
N GLY A 67 6.32 -5.62 -5.64
CA GLY A 67 7.69 -5.38 -5.15
C GLY A 67 7.80 -4.35 -4.03
N GLY A 68 6.69 -4.01 -3.38
CA GLY A 68 6.65 -3.19 -2.18
C GLY A 68 6.51 -4.01 -0.90
N ALA A 69 6.43 -3.33 0.23
CA ALA A 69 6.14 -3.97 1.51
C ALA A 69 5.11 -3.13 2.27
N VAL A 70 4.28 -3.78 3.09
CA VAL A 70 3.33 -3.09 3.98
C VAL A 70 3.49 -3.58 5.41
N ASP A 71 3.06 -2.74 6.35
CA ASP A 71 2.76 -3.09 7.73
C ASP A 71 1.24 -3.21 7.90
N VAL A 72 0.79 -4.18 8.68
CA VAL A 72 -0.64 -4.38 9.00
C VAL A 72 -0.76 -4.26 10.51
N LYS A 73 -1.41 -3.20 10.96
CA LYS A 73 -1.59 -2.84 12.37
C LYS A 73 -3.04 -2.97 12.79
#